data_AF-A0A9P3LG44-F1
#
_entry.id   AF-A0A9P3LG44-F1
#
_cell.length_a   1.000
_cell.length_b   1.000
_cell.length_c   1.000
_cell.angle_alpha   90.00
_cell.angle_beta   90.00
_cell.angle_gamma   90.00
#
_symmetry.space_group_name_H-M   'P 1'
#
loop_
_entity.id
_entity.type
_entity.pdbx_description
1 polymer ?
#
loop_
_entity_poly.entity_id
_entity_poly.type
_entity_poly.pdbx_seq_one_letter_code
_entity_poly.pdbx_strand_id
1 'polypeptide(L)'
;MKRLETDPPRSDAQIYDFFGLLCYHFRLHITGGGNLTPQEVVDILGWFLPWLRQLDQHDSRPRMLARRRLMRSRWQATSDELARSQVARQSAEWTAFSRMWRRAGTFFPPVPDAAESPFEPLERCGWGECLCSVHKPAHRMRICRGCWLVAYCGTKCQTSDWEHGEHQRRCRRRGA
;
A
#
# COMPACT_ATOMS: atom_id res chain seq x y z
N MET A 1 27.17 5.18 -17.96
CA MET A 1 26.08 4.87 -17.03
C MET A 1 25.20 3.81 -17.69
N LYS A 2 25.21 2.56 -17.22
CA LYS A 2 24.35 1.51 -17.78
C LYS A 2 22.92 1.85 -17.40
N ARG A 3 22.04 2.13 -18.36
CA ARG A 3 20.61 2.25 -18.10
C ARG A 3 20.18 0.95 -17.42
N LEU A 4 19.61 1.05 -16.23
CA LEU A 4 18.88 -0.07 -15.64
C LEU A 4 17.74 -0.40 -16.61
N GLU A 5 17.93 -1.42 -17.45
CA GLU A 5 16.89 -2.02 -18.28
C GLU A 5 15.96 -2.82 -17.36
N THR A 6 15.26 -2.12 -16.47
CA THR A 6 14.18 -2.72 -15.71
C THR A 6 12.94 -2.65 -16.58
N ASP A 7 12.43 -3.82 -16.97
CA ASP A 7 11.09 -3.95 -17.55
C ASP A 7 10.10 -3.08 -16.76
N PRO A 8 9.18 -2.38 -17.44
CA PRO A 8 8.14 -1.66 -16.76
C PRO A 8 7.35 -2.62 -15.86
N PRO A 9 6.94 -2.18 -14.66
CA PRO A 9 6.16 -3.01 -13.77
C PRO A 9 4.86 -3.41 -14.48
N ARG A 10 4.64 -4.72 -14.58
CA ARG A 10 3.55 -5.35 -15.35
C ARG A 10 2.20 -5.30 -14.62
N SER A 11 2.17 -4.78 -13.39
CA SER A 11 0.97 -4.68 -12.57
C SER A 11 1.05 -3.56 -11.54
N ASP A 12 -0.10 -3.04 -11.14
CA ASP A 12 -0.25 -2.06 -10.06
C ASP A 12 0.48 -2.50 -8.78
N ALA A 13 0.38 -3.79 -8.44
CA ALA A 13 1.05 -4.37 -7.28
C ALA A 13 2.56 -4.16 -7.30
N GLN A 14 3.19 -4.40 -8.46
CA GLN A 14 4.64 -4.23 -8.64
C GLN A 14 5.05 -2.76 -8.53
N ILE A 15 4.20 -1.82 -8.95
CA ILE A 15 4.46 -0.38 -8.81
C ILE A 15 4.52 0.02 -7.33
N TYR A 16 3.57 -0.45 -6.50
CA TYR A 16 3.61 -0.17 -5.06
C TYR A 16 4.76 -0.86 -4.34
N ASP A 17 5.10 -2.08 -4.73
CA ASP A 17 6.20 -2.83 -4.13
C ASP A 17 7.54 -2.16 -4.48
N PHE A 18 7.71 -1.70 -5.73
CA PHE A 18 8.86 -0.90 -6.17
C PHE A 18 8.98 0.42 -5.41
N PHE A 19 7.88 1.15 -5.20
CA PHE A 19 7.92 2.36 -4.38
C PHE A 19 8.34 2.07 -2.93
N GLY A 20 7.89 0.94 -2.37
CA GLY A 20 8.34 0.45 -1.08
C GLY A 20 9.86 0.23 -1.02
N LEU A 21 10.42 -0.39 -2.05
CA LEU A 21 11.87 -0.60 -2.19
C LEU A 21 12.62 0.73 -2.32
N LEU A 22 12.08 1.70 -3.08
CA LEU A 22 12.67 3.03 -3.15
C LEU A 22 12.75 3.72 -1.79
N CYS A 23 11.65 3.71 -1.02
CA CYS A 23 11.65 4.25 0.34
C CYS A 23 12.69 3.57 1.23
N TYR A 24 12.82 2.24 1.13
CA TYR A 24 13.82 1.48 1.86
C TYR A 24 15.25 1.88 1.49
N HIS A 25 15.57 1.96 0.21
CA HIS A 25 16.88 2.40 -0.26
C HIS A 25 17.21 3.83 0.19
N PHE A 26 16.22 4.74 0.20
CA PHE A 26 16.45 6.10 0.71
C PHE A 26 16.82 6.11 2.18
N ARG A 27 16.14 5.32 3.02
CA ARG A 27 16.50 5.20 4.44
C ARG A 27 17.90 4.63 4.64
N LEU A 28 18.27 3.59 3.88
CA LEU A 28 19.63 3.05 3.92
C LEU A 28 20.67 4.11 3.52
N HIS A 29 20.37 4.95 2.53
CA HIS A 29 21.26 6.04 2.13
C HIS A 29 21.42 7.14 3.18
N ILE A 30 20.30 7.58 3.76
CA ILE A 30 20.32 8.62 4.79
C ILE A 30 21.14 8.16 6.01
N THR A 31 21.15 6.85 6.28
CA THR A 31 21.90 6.23 7.36
C THR A 31 23.33 5.82 6.98
N GLY A 32 23.79 6.13 5.77
CA GLY A 32 25.17 5.92 5.33
C GLY A 32 25.50 4.53 4.78
N GLY A 33 24.50 3.67 4.55
CA GLY A 33 24.69 2.27 4.12
C GLY A 33 24.23 1.97 2.68
N GLY A 34 23.90 2.97 1.87
CA GLY A 34 23.39 2.75 0.51
C GLY A 34 24.45 2.93 -0.59
N ASN A 35 24.19 2.36 -1.77
CA ASN A 35 25.09 2.39 -2.95
C ASN A 35 24.65 3.31 -4.12
N LEU A 36 23.42 3.84 -4.10
CA LEU A 36 22.85 4.78 -5.07
C LEU A 36 23.25 6.24 -4.80
N THR A 37 23.70 6.92 -5.84
CA THR A 37 23.89 8.37 -5.81
C THR A 37 22.54 9.11 -5.79
N PRO A 38 22.48 10.35 -5.24
CA PRO A 38 21.28 11.18 -5.33
C PRO A 38 20.77 11.37 -6.78
N GLN A 39 21.67 11.39 -7.77
CA GLN A 39 21.29 11.53 -9.17
C GLN A 39 20.61 10.27 -9.72
N GLU A 40 21.12 9.07 -9.43
CA GLU A 40 20.47 7.82 -9.84
C GLU A 40 19.06 7.73 -9.25
N VAL A 41 18.89 8.21 -8.03
CA VAL A 41 17.58 8.31 -7.39
C VAL A 41 16.66 9.29 -8.11
N VAL A 42 17.16 10.46 -8.50
CA VAL A 42 16.42 11.44 -9.32
C VAL A 42 15.98 10.82 -10.64
N ASP A 43 16.87 10.09 -11.31
CA ASP A 43 16.56 9.46 -12.58
C ASP A 43 15.49 8.37 -12.43
N ILE A 44 15.60 7.53 -11.39
CA ILE A 44 14.60 6.51 -11.08
C ILE A 44 13.24 7.16 -10.80
N LEU A 45 13.20 8.24 -10.02
CA LEU A 45 11.94 8.95 -9.74
C LEU A 45 11.38 9.64 -10.99
N GLY A 46 12.22 10.26 -11.82
CA GLY A 46 11.80 10.85 -13.09
C GLY A 46 11.16 9.82 -14.02
N TRP A 47 11.72 8.60 -14.07
CA TRP A 47 11.14 7.49 -14.81
C TRP A 47 9.84 6.95 -14.20
N PHE A 48 9.75 6.89 -12.87
CA PHE A 48 8.63 6.27 -12.15
C PHE A 48 7.39 7.17 -12.01
N LEU A 49 7.57 8.50 -11.90
CA LEU A 49 6.48 9.44 -11.66
C LEU A 49 5.35 9.42 -12.72
N PRO A 50 5.63 9.31 -14.03
CA PRO A 50 4.58 9.16 -15.04
C PRO A 50 3.70 7.93 -14.82
N TRP A 51 4.27 6.81 -14.35
CA TRP A 51 3.55 5.58 -14.07
C TRP A 51 2.63 5.71 -12.85
N LEU A 52 3.11 6.34 -11.79
CA LEU A 52 2.27 6.66 -10.63
C LEU A 52 1.04 7.49 -11.02
N ARG A 53 1.21 8.45 -11.94
CA ARG A 53 0.11 9.28 -12.43
C ARG A 53 -0.94 8.47 -13.19
N GLN A 54 -0.51 7.47 -13.98
CA GLN A 54 -1.44 6.61 -14.73
C GLN A 54 -2.23 5.67 -13.81
N LEU A 55 -1.61 5.13 -12.75
CA LEU A 55 -2.29 4.26 -11.79
C LEU A 55 -3.43 4.93 -11.04
N ASP A 56 -3.36 6.24 -10.85
CA ASP A 56 -4.36 6.93 -10.05
C ASP A 56 -5.74 6.92 -10.71
N GLN A 57 -5.78 6.96 -12.04
CA GLN A 57 -6.99 7.21 -12.81
C GLN A 57 -7.95 6.01 -12.90
N HIS A 58 -7.52 4.79 -12.57
CA HIS A 58 -8.25 3.60 -12.98
C HIS A 58 -8.81 2.71 -11.87
N ASP A 59 -8.50 2.94 -10.58
CA ASP A 59 -8.83 1.90 -9.60
C ASP A 59 -9.15 2.38 -8.17
N SER A 60 -10.45 2.47 -7.87
CA SER A 60 -11.00 2.70 -6.52
C SER A 60 -11.18 1.40 -5.72
N ARG A 61 -10.67 0.25 -6.18
CA ARG A 61 -10.84 -1.02 -5.45
C ARG A 61 -10.20 -0.92 -4.04
N PRO A 62 -10.80 -1.56 -3.03
CA PRO A 62 -10.32 -1.55 -1.64
C PRO A 62 -8.84 -1.86 -1.44
N ARG A 63 -8.35 -2.85 -2.19
CA ARG A 63 -6.93 -3.26 -2.17
C ARG A 63 -6.01 -2.13 -2.62
N MET A 64 -6.44 -1.34 -3.60
CA MET A 64 -5.70 -0.19 -4.08
C MET A 64 -5.70 0.94 -3.06
N LEU A 65 -6.84 1.22 -2.41
CA LEU A 65 -6.88 2.18 -1.31
C LEU A 65 -5.92 1.78 -0.17
N ALA A 66 -5.88 0.50 0.20
CA ALA A 66 -4.93 0.01 1.21
C ALA A 66 -3.46 0.17 0.76
N ARG A 67 -3.15 -0.13 -0.50
CA ARG A 67 -1.81 0.07 -1.06
C ARG A 67 -1.43 1.56 -1.14
N ARG A 68 -2.36 2.43 -1.54
CA ARG A 68 -2.20 3.90 -1.54
C ARG A 68 -1.93 4.44 -0.13
N ARG A 69 -2.66 3.97 0.88
CA ARG A 69 -2.42 4.29 2.30
C ARG A 69 -1.01 3.89 2.74
N LEU A 70 -0.61 2.65 2.46
CA LEU A 70 0.73 2.16 2.82
C LEU A 70 1.83 2.98 2.11
N MET A 71 1.66 3.23 0.82
CA MET A 71 2.59 4.02 0.01
C MET A 71 2.74 5.44 0.56
N ARG A 72 1.61 6.12 0.82
CA ARG A 72 1.58 7.46 1.42
C ARG A 72 2.23 7.48 2.80
N SER A 73 1.93 6.50 3.65
CA SER A 73 2.54 6.39 4.98
C SER A 73 4.07 6.23 4.90
N ARG A 74 4.57 5.37 4.00
CA ARG A 74 6.01 5.19 3.78
C ARG A 74 6.66 6.46 3.21
N TRP A 75 6.00 7.12 2.27
CA TRP A 75 6.47 8.38 1.70
C TRP A 75 6.58 9.47 2.77
N GLN A 76 5.55 9.61 3.61
CA GLN A 76 5.52 10.60 4.69
C GLN A 76 6.66 10.34 5.68
N ALA A 77 6.81 9.09 6.14
CA ALA A 77 7.90 8.71 7.05
C ALA A 77 9.29 9.04 6.47
N THR A 78 9.50 8.75 5.17
CA THR A 78 10.76 9.06 4.48
C THR A 78 10.97 10.57 4.33
N SER A 79 9.90 11.33 4.02
CA SER A 79 9.95 12.79 3.95
C SER A 79 10.30 13.42 5.28
N ASP A 80 9.71 12.91 6.37
CA ASP A 80 9.99 13.39 7.72
C ASP A 80 11.42 13.07 8.15
N GLU A 81 11.94 11.89 7.76
CA GLU A 81 13.32 11.49 8.00
C GLU A 81 14.31 12.38 7.24
N LEU A 82 14.05 12.69 5.97
CA LEU A 82 14.84 13.63 5.18
C LEU A 82 14.84 15.04 5.80
N ALA A 83 13.69 15.51 6.28
CA ALA A 83 13.59 16.80 6.94
C ALA A 83 14.42 16.86 8.23
N ARG A 84 14.45 15.75 9.00
CA ARG A 84 15.23 15.66 10.23
C ARG A 84 16.73 15.41 9.99
N SER A 85 17.12 14.75 8.91
CA SER A 85 18.51 14.38 8.65
C SER A 85 19.44 15.59 8.50
N GLN A 86 20.51 15.61 9.29
CA GLN A 86 21.56 16.63 9.17
C GLN A 86 22.37 16.45 7.88
N VAL A 87 22.66 15.20 7.50
CA VAL A 87 23.36 14.86 6.24
C VAL A 87 22.60 15.43 5.05
N ALA A 88 21.26 15.29 5.04
CA ALA A 88 20.44 15.79 3.97
C ALA A 88 20.44 17.32 3.85
N ARG A 89 20.63 18.04 4.97
CA ARG A 89 20.68 19.52 4.98
C ARG A 89 22.03 20.08 4.55
N GLN A 90 23.11 19.32 4.71
CA GLN A 90 24.46 19.79 4.41
C GLN A 90 24.87 19.59 2.95
N SER A 91 24.13 18.78 2.19
CA SER A 91 24.41 18.50 0.78
C SER A 91 23.37 19.17 -0.14
N ALA A 92 23.87 19.85 -1.18
CA ALA A 92 23.04 20.47 -2.21
C ALA A 92 22.25 19.42 -3.00
N GLU A 93 22.86 18.26 -3.26
CA GLU A 93 22.24 17.11 -3.92
C GLU A 93 21.06 16.58 -3.11
N TRP A 94 21.26 16.36 -1.80
CA TRP A 94 20.19 15.91 -0.91
C TRP A 94 19.08 16.95 -0.74
N THR A 95 19.41 18.24 -0.80
CA THR A 95 18.43 19.32 -0.80
C THR A 95 17.59 19.30 -2.08
N ALA A 96 18.21 19.10 -3.24
CA ALA A 96 17.52 18.94 -4.52
C ALA A 96 16.61 17.70 -4.52
N PHE A 97 17.14 16.57 -4.07
CA PHE A 97 16.38 15.33 -3.90
C PHE A 97 15.18 15.52 -2.96
N SER A 98 15.37 16.10 -1.78
CA SER A 98 14.29 16.31 -0.80
C SER A 98 13.17 17.21 -1.34
N ARG A 99 13.48 18.17 -2.21
CA ARG A 99 12.48 18.98 -2.91
C ARG A 99 11.70 18.15 -3.92
N MET A 100 12.39 17.36 -4.73
CA MET A 100 11.74 16.47 -5.70
C MET A 100 10.91 15.38 -5.01
N TRP A 101 11.40 14.76 -3.94
CA TRP A 101 10.67 13.76 -3.16
C TRP A 101 9.40 14.34 -2.53
N ARG A 102 9.46 15.58 -2.02
CA ARG A 102 8.26 16.29 -1.56
C ARG A 102 7.24 16.51 -2.68
N ARG A 103 7.71 16.90 -3.87
CA ARG A 103 6.85 17.01 -5.07
C ARG A 103 6.29 15.66 -5.49
N ALA A 104 7.02 14.56 -5.33
CA ALA A 104 6.51 13.22 -5.61
C ALA A 104 5.23 12.92 -4.79
N GLY A 105 5.18 13.45 -3.56
CA GLY A 105 4.01 13.39 -2.67
C GLY A 105 2.71 13.91 -3.27
N THR A 106 2.78 14.92 -4.13
CA THR A 106 1.59 15.54 -4.73
C THR A 106 0.95 14.65 -5.80
N PHE A 107 1.65 13.62 -6.28
CA PHE A 107 1.09 12.61 -7.17
C PHE A 107 0.37 11.49 -6.42
N PHE A 108 0.46 11.45 -5.08
CA PHE A 108 -0.35 10.54 -4.31
C PHE A 108 -1.71 11.18 -4.09
N PRO A 109 -2.79 10.62 -4.64
CA PRO A 109 -4.13 11.15 -4.45
C PRO A 109 -4.40 11.27 -2.96
N PRO A 110 -5.13 12.33 -2.50
CA PRO A 110 -5.65 12.36 -1.16
C PRO A 110 -6.34 11.02 -0.88
N VAL A 111 -5.74 10.23 0.01
CA VAL A 111 -6.49 9.16 0.63
C VAL A 111 -7.47 9.92 1.53
N PRO A 112 -8.79 9.74 1.35
CA PRO A 112 -9.75 10.31 2.29
C PRO A 112 -9.25 10.00 3.69
N ASP A 113 -9.09 11.04 4.51
CA ASP A 113 -8.91 10.84 5.95
C ASP A 113 -9.98 9.86 6.37
N ALA A 114 -9.60 8.88 7.19
CA ALA A 114 -10.45 7.76 7.55
C ALA A 114 -11.65 8.17 8.43
N ALA A 115 -12.43 9.18 8.04
CA ALA A 115 -13.87 9.11 8.16
C ALA A 115 -14.30 7.90 7.34
N GLU A 116 -14.36 6.76 8.02
CA GLU A 116 -14.80 5.47 7.51
C GLU A 116 -13.81 4.84 6.51
N SER A 117 -13.09 3.82 6.97
CA SER A 117 -12.77 2.72 6.06
C SER A 117 -14.09 2.39 5.32
N PRO A 118 -14.14 2.36 3.98
CA PRO A 118 -15.37 1.99 3.26
C PRO A 118 -15.83 0.56 3.61
N PHE A 119 -14.96 -0.19 4.28
CA PHE A 119 -15.32 -1.32 5.10
C PHE A 119 -15.52 -0.79 6.49
N GLU A 120 -16.77 -0.70 6.94
CA GLU A 120 -17.05 -0.85 8.36
C GLU A 120 -16.12 -1.96 8.87
N PRO A 121 -15.37 -1.74 9.96
CA PRO A 121 -14.53 -2.79 10.50
C PRO A 121 -15.39 -4.05 10.53
N LEU A 122 -14.90 -5.10 9.86
CA LEU A 122 -15.58 -6.38 9.87
C LEU A 122 -15.44 -6.84 11.31
N GLU A 123 -16.40 -6.44 12.14
CA GLU A 123 -16.47 -6.66 13.58
C GLU A 123 -17.37 -7.85 13.89
N ARG A 124 -17.99 -8.45 12.87
CA ARG A 124 -18.91 -9.57 13.02
C ARG A 124 -18.49 -10.72 12.13
N CYS A 125 -18.76 -11.94 12.61
CA CYS A 125 -18.59 -13.13 11.80
C CYS A 125 -19.63 -13.13 10.67
N GLY A 126 -19.20 -13.42 9.45
CA GLY A 126 -20.09 -13.54 8.29
C GLY A 126 -21.02 -14.76 8.35
N TRP A 127 -20.73 -15.74 9.20
CA TRP A 127 -21.60 -16.90 9.38
C TRP A 127 -22.77 -16.55 10.29
N GLY A 128 -23.99 -16.56 9.75
CA GLY A 128 -25.20 -16.11 10.44
C GLY A 128 -25.45 -16.81 11.78
N GLU A 129 -25.14 -18.10 11.89
CA GLU A 129 -25.36 -18.89 13.12
C GLU A 129 -24.23 -18.78 14.14
N CYS A 130 -23.15 -18.04 13.85
CA CYS A 130 -22.11 -17.80 14.84
C CYS A 130 -22.59 -16.76 15.86
N LEU A 131 -22.36 -16.97 17.16
CA LEU A 131 -22.66 -15.95 18.19
C LEU A 131 -21.96 -14.60 17.91
N CYS A 132 -20.81 -14.63 17.23
CA CYS A 132 -20.08 -13.43 16.83
C CYS A 132 -20.66 -12.73 15.59
N SER A 133 -21.74 -13.23 14.98
CA SER A 133 -22.50 -12.49 13.95
C SER A 133 -23.33 -11.37 14.61
N VAL A 134 -23.82 -11.62 15.82
CA VAL A 134 -24.64 -10.68 16.62
C VAL A 134 -23.79 -9.89 17.63
N HIS A 135 -22.74 -10.49 18.18
CA HIS A 135 -21.91 -9.86 19.21
C HIS A 135 -20.50 -9.56 18.71
N LYS A 136 -19.92 -8.44 19.17
CA LYS A 136 -18.53 -8.07 18.87
C LYS A 136 -17.57 -9.11 19.50
N PRO A 137 -16.74 -9.81 18.71
CA PRO A 137 -15.83 -10.82 19.21
C PRO A 137 -14.66 -10.19 19.97
N ALA A 138 -14.24 -10.84 21.05
CA ALA A 138 -13.01 -10.50 21.79
C ALA A 138 -11.73 -11.09 21.14
N HIS A 139 -11.87 -11.80 20.02
CA HIS A 139 -10.78 -12.45 19.31
C HIS A 139 -10.56 -11.84 17.92
N ARG A 140 -9.37 -12.08 17.35
CA ARG A 140 -9.06 -11.67 15.98
C ARG A 140 -9.93 -12.45 14.99
N MET A 141 -10.36 -11.78 13.93
CA MET A 141 -11.09 -12.41 12.83
C MET A 141 -10.24 -12.55 11.58
N ARG A 142 -10.61 -13.50 10.73
CA ARG A 142 -9.93 -13.83 9.47
C ARG A 142 -10.78 -13.36 8.30
N ILE A 143 -10.23 -12.50 7.46
CA ILE A 143 -10.90 -12.01 6.26
C ILE A 143 -10.87 -13.09 5.18
N CYS A 144 -11.99 -13.26 4.46
CA CYS A 144 -12.03 -14.13 3.29
C CYS A 144 -11.02 -13.66 2.23
N ARG A 145 -10.07 -14.53 1.88
CA ARG A 145 -9.03 -14.23 0.88
C ARG A 145 -9.56 -14.12 -0.55
N GLY A 146 -10.77 -14.62 -0.82
CA GLY A 146 -11.41 -14.54 -2.13
C GLY A 146 -11.95 -13.14 -2.43
N CYS A 147 -12.96 -12.71 -1.65
CA CYS A 147 -13.64 -11.44 -1.90
C CYS A 147 -13.11 -10.27 -1.05
N TRP A 148 -12.51 -10.54 0.12
CA TRP A 148 -12.10 -9.53 1.10
C TRP A 148 -13.24 -8.70 1.70
N LEU A 149 -14.48 -9.16 1.58
CA LEU A 149 -15.70 -8.44 2.01
C LEU A 149 -16.32 -8.96 3.31
N VAL A 150 -15.90 -10.13 3.79
CA VAL A 150 -16.45 -10.79 4.99
C VAL A 150 -15.31 -11.33 5.85
N ALA A 151 -15.54 -11.38 7.15
CA ALA A 151 -14.60 -11.93 8.12
C ALA A 151 -15.25 -13.05 8.93
N TYR A 152 -14.42 -13.98 9.42
CA TYR A 152 -14.86 -15.13 10.19
C TYR A 152 -14.03 -15.29 11.45
N CYS A 153 -14.62 -15.83 12.51
CA CYS A 153 -13.88 -16.20 13.72
C CYS A 153 -12.74 -17.18 13.42
N GLY A 154 -12.94 -18.07 12.43
CA GLY A 154 -11.96 -19.04 12.00
C GLY A 154 -12.42 -19.82 10.77
N THR A 155 -11.64 -20.84 10.38
CA THR A 155 -11.91 -21.67 9.20
C THR A 155 -13.25 -22.40 9.31
N LYS A 156 -13.65 -22.84 10.52
CA LYS A 156 -14.93 -23.52 10.74
C LYS A 156 -16.13 -22.67 10.27
N CYS A 157 -16.23 -21.42 10.73
CA CYS A 157 -17.30 -20.52 10.32
C CYS A 157 -17.24 -20.18 8.83
N GLN A 158 -16.04 -20.05 8.26
CA GLN A 158 -15.88 -19.83 6.82
C GLN A 158 -16.40 -21.02 6.00
N THR A 159 -16.09 -22.26 6.39
CA THR A 159 -16.57 -23.47 5.73
C THR A 159 -18.08 -23.61 5.88
N SER A 160 -18.63 -23.39 7.08
CA SER A 160 -20.08 -23.42 7.31
C SER A 160 -20.83 -22.41 6.43
N ASP A 161 -20.35 -21.17 6.36
CA ASP A 161 -20.94 -20.13 5.49
C ASP A 161 -20.73 -20.40 3.99
N TRP A 162 -19.66 -21.12 3.64
CA TRP A 162 -19.43 -21.57 2.27
C TRP A 162 -20.42 -22.65 1.85
N GLU A 163 -20.64 -23.67 2.68
CA GLU A 163 -21.45 -24.86 2.34
C GLU A 163 -22.94 -24.65 2.59
N HIS A 164 -23.30 -24.00 3.70
CA HIS A 164 -24.67 -23.89 4.19
C HIS A 164 -25.21 -22.46 4.11
N GLY A 165 -24.32 -21.47 3.94
CA GLY A 165 -24.68 -20.08 3.82
C GLY A 165 -24.85 -19.62 2.38
N GLU A 166 -24.65 -18.32 2.19
CA GLU A 166 -24.72 -17.67 0.88
C GLU A 166 -23.35 -17.26 0.35
N HIS A 167 -22.28 -17.49 1.13
CA HIS A 167 -20.97 -16.99 0.78
C HIS A 167 -20.44 -17.61 -0.51
N GLN A 168 -20.68 -18.90 -0.78
CA GLN A 168 -20.27 -19.51 -2.04
C GLN A 168 -20.83 -18.78 -3.28
N ARG A 169 -22.08 -18.30 -3.21
CA ARG A 169 -22.75 -17.58 -4.31
C ARG A 169 -22.29 -16.12 -4.41
N ARG A 170 -22.03 -15.48 -3.26
CA ARG A 170 -21.66 -14.05 -3.17
C ARG A 170 -20.16 -13.81 -3.29
N CYS A 171 -19.34 -14.83 -3.04
CA CYS A 171 -17.90 -14.72 -3.10
C CYS A 171 -17.45 -14.64 -4.56
N ARG A 172 -17.29 -13.40 -5.05
CA ARG A 172 -16.57 -13.13 -6.29
C ARG A 172 -15.10 -13.45 -6.07
N ARG A 173 -14.71 -14.71 -6.29
CA ARG A 173 -13.29 -15.10 -6.35
C ARG A 173 -12.61 -14.19 -7.37
N ARG A 174 -11.55 -13.49 -6.95
CA ARG A 174 -10.67 -12.83 -7.91
C ARG A 174 -9.87 -13.94 -8.61
N GLY A 175 -10.23 -14.24 -9.86
CA GLY A 175 -9.51 -15.16 -10.75
C GLY A 175 -10.31 -16.40 -11.15
N ALA A 176 -11.16 -16.26 -12.16
CA ALA A 176 -10.91 -16.95 -13.43
C ALA A 176 -10.32 -15.90 -14.38
#